data_AF-A0A819DWV3-F1
#
_entry.id   AF-A0A819DWV3-F1
#
_cell.length_a   1.000
_cell.length_b   1.000
_cell.length_c   1.000
_cell.angle_alpha   90.00
_cell.angle_beta   90.00
_cell.angle_gamma   90.00
#
_symmetry.space_group_name_H-M   'P 1'
#
loop_
_entity.id
_entity.type
_entity.pdbx_description
1 polymer ?
#
loop_
_entity_poly.entity_id
_entity_poly.type
_entity_poly.pdbx_seq_one_letter_code
_entity_poly.pdbx_strand_id
1 'polypeptide(L)'
;MKTLHLIIFFLTILLTIGQSPDQLYDELFEVVQMQRIFPDSKTFCDVLPRKLGPNDILDLYRQEYNKPTFNLTSFVFDNFIIPNTTIVVHEKWTIEEHCHRLWPLLTRTTNHENFSSFIDVQHPFVVPGGRFREFYYWDTYFTMLGLVRSNQSQLIDNMLENFAYLIQTIGFIPNGNRYYFEGRSQPPFFSLMTELVKKTDKYRNELEKEYQFWMNKRSITLDDGTILNRYYDDLNARPRPEAYFEDKEIANKKNTTDIYVHLRAAAESGWDFSSRWMEDEKDLSTTITTNILPIDLNCLLYHLELVLNKQNEAERRRQAIQKYMWSNDLQFFTDYNFVKKQPTNRLTLAALFPLWLNVSTKDQAENVARQVEKLFLRDGGVVTTISNQSTQQWDSPNGWAPLQFITYQALLKIPGYETLAQTIRQRWMALNERVFNDTGKMMEKYDVVNIHKPAGGGEYETQDGFGWTNGVYLEMLQDQKSTSNSIKYKQTFFQILFFSILSFYLTIKTNEN
;
A
#
# COMPACT_ATOMS: atom_id res chain seq x y z
N MET A 1 -12.15 -55.41 8.02
CA MET A 1 -12.42 -54.77 6.71
C MET A 1 -13.11 -53.40 6.78
N LYS A 2 -13.72 -52.96 7.89
CA LYS A 2 -14.35 -51.62 7.98
C LYS A 2 -13.47 -50.49 8.54
N THR A 3 -12.28 -50.81 9.04
CA THR A 3 -11.35 -49.82 9.63
C THR A 3 -10.30 -49.30 8.64
N LEU A 4 -10.14 -49.95 7.49
CA LEU A 4 -9.15 -49.55 6.46
C LEU A 4 -9.72 -48.54 5.45
N HIS A 5 -11.05 -48.44 5.32
CA HIS A 5 -11.71 -47.49 4.41
C HIS A 5 -11.86 -46.09 5.00
N LEU A 6 -11.74 -45.93 6.33
CA LEU A 6 -11.82 -44.61 6.97
C LEU A 6 -10.45 -43.89 7.00
N ILE A 7 -9.35 -44.63 6.90
CA ILE A 7 -7.98 -44.09 6.89
C ILE A 7 -7.56 -43.69 5.46
N ILE A 8 -8.12 -44.32 4.43
CA ILE A 8 -7.84 -43.97 3.03
C ILE A 8 -8.66 -42.75 2.57
N PHE A 9 -9.76 -42.40 3.25
CA PHE A 9 -10.52 -41.17 2.94
C PHE A 9 -9.90 -39.90 3.53
N PHE A 10 -8.88 -40.02 4.38
CA PHE A 10 -8.15 -38.89 4.97
C PHE A 10 -6.79 -38.60 4.32
N LEU A 11 -6.44 -39.27 3.21
CA LEU A 11 -5.10 -39.16 2.60
C LEU A 11 -5.02 -38.58 1.19
N THR A 12 -6.10 -38.07 0.61
CA THR A 12 -6.05 -37.33 -0.67
C THR A 12 -7.09 -36.21 -0.73
N ILE A 13 -7.02 -35.30 0.23
CA ILE A 13 -7.09 -33.88 -0.13
C ILE A 13 -5.72 -33.34 0.22
N LEU A 14 -4.71 -33.75 -0.55
CA LEU A 14 -3.69 -32.77 -0.90
C LEU A 14 -4.48 -31.67 -1.58
N LEU A 15 -4.84 -30.63 -0.82
CA LEU A 15 -5.01 -29.32 -1.42
C LEU A 15 -3.81 -29.20 -2.34
N THR A 16 -4.03 -29.22 -3.65
CA THR A 16 -3.02 -28.74 -4.58
C THR A 16 -2.75 -27.32 -4.10
N ILE A 17 -1.69 -27.15 -3.33
CA ILE A 17 -1.18 -25.83 -2.94
C ILE A 17 -0.99 -25.16 -4.28
N GLY A 18 -1.77 -24.11 -4.55
CA GLY A 18 -1.62 -23.43 -5.82
C GLY A 18 -0.18 -22.92 -5.94
N GLN A 19 0.32 -22.92 -7.17
CA GLN A 19 1.72 -22.67 -7.43
C GLN A 19 1.86 -21.34 -8.15
N SER A 20 2.97 -20.66 -7.89
CA SER A 20 3.36 -19.48 -8.65
C SER A 20 3.67 -19.84 -10.12
N PRO A 21 3.41 -18.95 -11.09
CA PRO A 21 3.62 -19.23 -12.52
C PRO A 21 5.04 -19.66 -12.88
N ASP A 22 6.06 -19.15 -12.19
CA ASP A 22 7.46 -19.57 -12.35
C ASP A 22 7.70 -21.02 -11.91
N GLN A 23 6.90 -21.53 -10.97
CA GLN A 23 6.92 -22.95 -10.59
C GLN A 23 6.11 -23.81 -11.56
N LEU A 24 5.01 -23.29 -12.09
CA LEU A 24 4.12 -24.02 -13.01
C LEU A 24 4.73 -24.21 -14.41
N TYR A 25 5.46 -23.20 -14.89
CA TYR A 25 5.95 -23.16 -16.26
C TYR A 25 7.48 -23.09 -16.37
N ASP A 26 8.21 -23.25 -15.26
CA ASP A 26 9.67 -23.49 -15.20
C ASP A 26 10.48 -22.75 -16.29
N GLU A 27 11.14 -23.47 -17.21
CA GLU A 27 11.98 -22.86 -18.24
C GLU A 27 11.18 -22.04 -19.27
N LEU A 28 9.91 -22.40 -19.53
CA LEU A 28 9.05 -21.61 -20.41
C LEU A 28 8.77 -20.24 -19.78
N PHE A 29 8.57 -20.17 -18.47
CA PHE A 29 8.38 -18.90 -17.76
C PHE A 29 9.59 -17.98 -17.94
N GLU A 30 10.80 -18.47 -17.68
CA GLU A 30 12.01 -17.68 -17.82
C GLU A 30 12.19 -17.18 -19.25
N VAL A 31 12.02 -18.04 -20.25
CA VAL A 31 12.19 -17.64 -21.65
C VAL A 31 11.14 -16.62 -22.09
N VAL A 32 9.88 -16.78 -21.68
CA VAL A 32 8.81 -15.81 -22.00
C VAL A 32 9.10 -14.43 -21.39
N GLN A 33 9.54 -14.38 -20.13
CA GLN A 33 9.90 -13.13 -19.47
C GLN A 33 11.13 -12.48 -20.10
N MET A 34 12.20 -13.25 -20.33
CA MET A 34 13.47 -12.71 -20.85
C MET A 34 13.39 -12.30 -22.32
N GLN A 35 12.52 -12.92 -23.13
CA GLN A 35 12.25 -12.47 -24.50
C GLN A 35 11.24 -11.32 -24.58
N ARG A 36 10.70 -10.87 -23.43
CA ARG A 36 9.73 -9.78 -23.34
C ARG A 36 8.56 -9.93 -24.32
N ILE A 37 7.96 -11.13 -24.33
CA ILE A 37 6.76 -11.42 -25.14
C ILE A 37 5.64 -10.43 -24.82
N PHE A 38 5.57 -9.98 -23.56
CA PHE A 38 4.72 -8.88 -23.12
C PHE A 38 5.59 -7.70 -22.65
N PRO A 39 5.11 -6.45 -22.82
CA PRO A 39 5.83 -5.28 -22.35
C PRO A 39 5.94 -5.19 -20.81
N ASP A 40 4.93 -5.71 -20.09
CA ASP A 40 4.86 -5.80 -18.63
C ASP A 40 5.03 -7.27 -18.18
N SER A 41 6.07 -7.53 -17.39
CA SER A 41 6.42 -8.84 -16.80
C SER A 41 5.26 -9.47 -16.01
N LYS A 42 4.36 -8.67 -15.42
CA LYS A 42 3.21 -9.21 -14.68
C LYS A 42 2.19 -9.89 -15.60
N THR A 43 2.14 -9.52 -16.88
CA THR A 43 1.14 -10.07 -17.83
C THR A 43 1.18 -11.59 -17.88
N PHE A 44 2.37 -12.19 -17.98
CA PHE A 44 2.52 -13.64 -18.06
C PHE A 44 2.30 -14.34 -16.70
N CYS A 45 2.48 -13.64 -15.58
CA CYS A 45 2.16 -14.18 -14.26
C CYS A 45 0.65 -14.38 -14.04
N ASP A 46 -0.13 -13.80 -14.94
CA ASP A 46 -1.53 -13.49 -14.77
C ASP A 46 -2.41 -14.18 -15.82
N VAL A 47 -1.79 -15.05 -16.63
CA VAL A 47 -2.43 -15.86 -17.67
C VAL A 47 -3.07 -17.12 -17.11
N LEU A 48 -4.01 -17.66 -17.87
CA LEU A 48 -4.60 -18.98 -17.60
C LEU A 48 -4.28 -19.91 -18.76
N PRO A 49 -4.02 -21.21 -18.52
CA PRO A 49 -3.93 -22.16 -19.60
C PRO A 49 -5.29 -22.30 -20.33
N ARG A 50 -5.27 -22.42 -21.66
CA ARG A 50 -6.49 -22.55 -22.48
C ARG A 50 -7.11 -23.94 -22.45
N LYS A 51 -6.30 -24.96 -22.76
CA LYS A 51 -6.76 -26.34 -23.02
C LYS A 51 -5.96 -27.39 -22.26
N LEU A 52 -4.64 -27.22 -22.23
CA LEU A 52 -3.69 -28.17 -21.67
C LEU A 52 -3.34 -27.77 -20.23
N GLY A 53 -3.01 -28.75 -19.39
CA GLY A 53 -2.44 -28.47 -18.07
C GLY A 53 -1.00 -27.95 -18.17
N PRO A 54 -0.44 -27.32 -17.12
CA PRO A 54 0.91 -26.76 -17.13
C PRO A 54 2.00 -27.76 -17.59
N ASN A 55 1.96 -28.99 -17.08
CA ASN A 55 2.91 -30.04 -17.48
C ASN A 55 2.82 -30.39 -18.97
N ASP A 56 1.60 -30.50 -19.52
CA ASP A 56 1.39 -30.80 -20.93
C ASP A 56 1.86 -29.65 -21.83
N ILE A 57 1.67 -28.39 -21.39
CA ILE A 57 2.19 -27.21 -22.09
C ILE A 57 3.72 -27.21 -22.09
N LEU A 58 4.35 -27.54 -20.96
CA LEU A 58 5.80 -27.66 -20.85
C LEU A 58 6.36 -28.75 -21.75
N ASP A 59 5.75 -29.93 -21.75
CA ASP A 59 6.19 -31.03 -22.61
C ASP A 59 6.01 -30.69 -24.09
N LEU A 60 4.92 -30.00 -24.46
CA LEU A 60 4.73 -29.47 -25.81
C LEU A 60 5.82 -28.44 -26.16
N TYR A 61 6.12 -27.50 -25.26
CA TYR A 61 7.20 -26.54 -25.45
C TYR A 61 8.53 -27.24 -25.71
N ARG A 62 8.90 -28.22 -24.87
CA ARG A 62 10.14 -29.02 -24.99
C ARG A 62 10.23 -29.78 -26.32
N GLN A 63 9.11 -30.21 -26.88
CA GLN A 63 9.07 -30.88 -28.19
C GLN A 63 9.20 -29.90 -29.36
N GLU A 64 8.68 -28.69 -29.22
CA GLU A 64 8.60 -27.72 -30.31
C GLU A 64 9.80 -26.74 -30.36
N TYR A 65 10.41 -26.37 -29.21
CA TYR A 65 11.30 -25.20 -29.13
C TYR A 65 12.55 -25.25 -30.02
N ASN A 66 13.06 -26.45 -30.33
CA ASN A 66 14.24 -26.63 -31.19
C ASN A 66 13.89 -26.69 -32.69
N LYS A 67 12.61 -26.67 -33.06
CA LYS A 67 12.20 -26.75 -34.47
C LYS A 67 12.41 -25.39 -35.15
N PRO A 68 12.93 -25.35 -36.40
CA PRO A 68 13.13 -24.09 -37.12
C PRO A 68 11.86 -23.25 -37.32
N THR A 69 10.68 -23.86 -37.23
CA THR A 69 9.37 -23.22 -37.39
C THR A 69 8.79 -22.69 -36.08
N PHE A 70 9.44 -22.93 -34.94
CA PHE A 70 8.92 -22.52 -33.64
C PHE A 70 8.92 -21.00 -33.49
N ASN A 71 7.79 -20.46 -33.03
CA ASN A 71 7.65 -19.06 -32.66
C ASN A 71 7.06 -18.97 -31.25
N LEU A 72 7.83 -18.44 -30.31
CA LEU A 72 7.43 -18.37 -28.90
C LEU A 72 6.17 -17.52 -28.70
N THR A 73 6.06 -16.39 -29.42
CA THR A 73 4.88 -15.53 -29.33
C THR A 73 3.61 -16.28 -29.73
N SER A 74 3.59 -16.91 -30.90
CA SER A 74 2.45 -17.73 -31.35
C SER A 74 2.16 -18.85 -30.36
N PHE A 75 3.19 -19.56 -29.89
CA PHE A 75 3.04 -20.61 -28.89
C PHE A 75 2.35 -20.11 -27.61
N VAL A 76 2.74 -18.95 -27.09
CA VAL A 76 2.12 -18.35 -25.90
C VAL A 76 0.66 -18.00 -26.17
N PHE A 77 0.35 -17.30 -27.26
CA PHE A 77 -1.03 -16.91 -27.56
C PHE A 77 -1.97 -18.10 -27.84
N ASP A 78 -1.44 -19.18 -28.41
CA ASP A 78 -2.19 -20.41 -28.70
C ASP A 78 -2.49 -21.24 -27.44
N ASN A 79 -1.63 -21.18 -26.43
CA ASN A 79 -1.74 -21.99 -25.22
C ASN A 79 -2.34 -21.25 -24.02
N PHE A 80 -2.30 -19.91 -23.99
CA PHE A 80 -2.70 -19.11 -22.83
C PHE A 80 -3.81 -18.09 -23.13
N ILE A 81 -4.67 -17.89 -22.13
CA ILE A 81 -5.64 -16.79 -22.06
C ILE A 81 -4.93 -15.60 -21.44
N ILE A 82 -4.81 -14.53 -22.22
CA ILE A 82 -4.15 -13.29 -21.78
C ILE A 82 -5.14 -12.43 -21.01
N PRO A 83 -4.75 -11.86 -19.86
CA PRO A 83 -5.63 -11.02 -19.07
C PRO A 83 -6.04 -9.74 -19.81
N ASN A 84 -7.31 -9.34 -19.69
CA ASN A 84 -7.78 -8.03 -20.14
C ASN A 84 -7.88 -7.06 -18.95
N THR A 85 -7.28 -5.88 -19.08
CA THR A 85 -7.16 -4.85 -18.04
C THR A 85 -8.03 -3.61 -18.28
N THR A 86 -8.76 -3.55 -19.40
CA THR A 86 -9.39 -2.29 -19.82
C THR A 86 -10.72 -2.06 -19.10
N ILE A 87 -10.76 -1.08 -18.20
CA ILE A 87 -12.02 -0.49 -17.70
C ILE A 87 -12.29 0.77 -18.52
N VAL A 88 -13.36 0.79 -19.31
CA VAL A 88 -13.78 1.97 -20.06
C VAL A 88 -14.97 2.61 -19.37
N VAL A 89 -14.79 3.84 -18.88
CA VAL A 89 -15.88 4.68 -18.37
C VAL A 89 -16.22 5.70 -19.46
N HIS A 90 -17.45 5.67 -19.97
CA HIS A 90 -17.91 6.56 -21.04
C HIS A 90 -18.74 7.76 -20.53
N GLU A 91 -19.11 7.76 -19.25
CA GLU A 91 -19.97 8.80 -18.66
C GLU A 91 -19.15 10.00 -18.15
N LYS A 92 -19.71 11.21 -18.29
CA LYS A 92 -19.14 12.43 -17.71
C LYS A 92 -19.66 12.63 -16.30
N TRP A 93 -18.91 12.16 -15.31
CA TRP A 93 -19.20 12.35 -13.90
C TRP A 93 -18.39 13.51 -13.32
N THR A 94 -18.90 14.15 -12.26
CA THR A 94 -18.03 14.89 -11.35
C THR A 94 -17.04 13.92 -10.68
N ILE A 95 -15.90 14.43 -10.18
CA ILE A 95 -14.91 13.60 -9.48
C ILE A 95 -15.50 12.83 -8.27
N GLU A 96 -16.41 13.46 -7.53
CA GLU A 96 -17.10 12.81 -6.39
C GLU A 96 -18.01 11.67 -6.86
N GLU A 97 -18.84 11.91 -7.88
CA GLU A 97 -19.68 10.87 -8.48
C GLU A 97 -18.84 9.74 -9.06
N HIS A 98 -17.73 10.06 -9.71
CA HIS A 98 -16.79 9.08 -10.23
C HIS A 98 -16.26 8.17 -9.12
N CYS A 99 -15.75 8.75 -8.03
CA CYS A 99 -15.23 7.96 -6.92
C CYS A 99 -16.29 7.02 -6.32
N HIS A 100 -17.54 7.49 -6.15
CA HIS A 100 -18.63 6.65 -5.64
C HIS A 100 -19.06 5.55 -6.62
N ARG A 101 -19.06 5.84 -7.93
CA ARG A 101 -19.55 4.92 -8.97
C ARG A 101 -18.49 3.92 -9.45
N LEU A 102 -17.21 4.15 -9.13
CA LEU A 102 -16.15 3.26 -9.57
C LEU A 102 -16.03 1.98 -8.74
N TRP A 103 -16.57 1.93 -7.51
CA TRP A 103 -16.42 0.76 -6.63
C TRP A 103 -16.89 -0.56 -7.24
N PRO A 104 -18.08 -0.65 -7.87
CA PRO A 104 -18.48 -1.88 -8.56
C PRO A 104 -17.55 -2.25 -9.71
N LEU A 105 -16.97 -1.26 -10.41
CA LEU A 105 -16.04 -1.48 -11.52
C LEU A 105 -14.65 -1.93 -11.05
N LEU A 106 -14.27 -1.61 -9.82
CA LEU A 106 -13.06 -2.11 -9.14
C LEU A 106 -13.31 -3.37 -8.31
N THR A 107 -14.55 -3.82 -8.18
CA THR A 107 -14.86 -5.04 -7.41
C THR A 107 -14.59 -6.28 -8.26
N ARG A 108 -13.93 -7.27 -7.67
CA ARG A 108 -13.63 -8.56 -8.27
C ARG A 108 -14.09 -9.69 -7.35
N THR A 109 -14.26 -10.87 -7.93
CA THR A 109 -14.46 -12.14 -7.23
C THR A 109 -13.41 -13.11 -7.74
N THR A 110 -12.93 -14.01 -6.88
CA THR A 110 -12.17 -15.17 -7.35
C THR A 110 -13.14 -16.22 -7.86
N ASN A 111 -12.95 -16.64 -9.11
CA ASN A 111 -13.55 -17.86 -9.62
C ASN A 111 -12.48 -18.93 -9.46
N HIS A 112 -12.81 -20.09 -8.88
CA HIS A 112 -11.89 -21.22 -8.68
C HIS A 112 -11.39 -21.78 -10.03
N GLU A 113 -10.49 -21.04 -10.68
CA GLU A 113 -9.93 -21.33 -11.99
C GLU A 113 -8.67 -22.16 -11.79
N ASN A 114 -8.67 -23.37 -12.37
CA ASN A 114 -7.52 -24.27 -12.28
C ASN A 114 -6.25 -23.59 -12.82
N PHE A 115 -5.15 -23.73 -12.08
CA PHE A 115 -3.84 -23.17 -12.42
C PHE A 115 -3.79 -21.65 -12.49
N SER A 116 -4.81 -20.96 -11.97
CA SER A 116 -4.75 -19.53 -11.74
C SER A 116 -3.67 -19.20 -10.71
N SER A 117 -2.96 -18.10 -10.93
CA SER A 117 -2.06 -17.55 -9.92
C SER A 117 -2.80 -16.89 -8.75
N PHE A 118 -4.13 -16.74 -8.82
CA PHE A 118 -4.94 -16.23 -7.69
C PHE A 118 -4.96 -17.20 -6.52
N ILE A 119 -4.84 -16.64 -5.32
CA ILE A 119 -5.25 -17.30 -4.08
C ILE A 119 -6.74 -17.06 -3.92
N ASP A 120 -7.52 -18.15 -3.90
CA ASP A 120 -8.97 -18.08 -3.78
C ASP A 120 -9.40 -17.51 -2.42
N VAL A 121 -10.37 -16.60 -2.46
CA VAL A 121 -11.03 -16.01 -1.29
C VAL A 121 -12.55 -16.14 -1.42
N GLN A 122 -13.27 -16.04 -0.31
CA GLN A 122 -14.69 -16.40 -0.27
C GLN A 122 -15.64 -15.27 -0.71
N HIS A 123 -15.18 -14.02 -0.62
CA HIS A 123 -16.04 -12.85 -0.82
C HIS A 123 -15.50 -11.88 -1.88
N PRO A 124 -16.35 -11.04 -2.48
CA PRO A 124 -15.91 -9.95 -3.35
C PRO A 124 -14.95 -8.99 -2.65
N PHE A 125 -13.99 -8.44 -3.39
CA PHE A 125 -13.01 -7.48 -2.90
C PHE A 125 -12.75 -6.38 -3.92
N VAL A 126 -12.25 -5.23 -3.46
CA VAL A 126 -11.86 -4.11 -4.32
C VAL A 126 -10.38 -4.23 -4.70
N VAL A 127 -10.07 -4.00 -5.98
CA VAL A 127 -8.70 -3.91 -6.47
C VAL A 127 -8.28 -2.46 -6.67
N PRO A 128 -6.98 -2.13 -6.68
CA PRO A 128 -6.55 -0.75 -6.90
C PRO A 128 -6.99 -0.18 -8.26
N GLY A 129 -6.76 -0.90 -9.36
CA GLY A 129 -7.06 -0.44 -10.73
C GLY A 129 -5.94 -0.75 -11.73
N GLY A 130 -6.24 -0.69 -13.03
CA GLY A 130 -5.28 -0.97 -14.10
C GLY A 130 -4.72 -2.39 -14.07
N ARG A 131 -3.38 -2.52 -14.05
CA ARG A 131 -2.65 -3.81 -13.98
C ARG A 131 -2.83 -4.56 -12.66
N PHE A 132 -3.29 -3.88 -11.61
CA PHE A 132 -3.52 -4.45 -10.29
C PHE A 132 -4.91 -5.08 -10.23
N ARG A 133 -4.96 -6.39 -10.42
CA ARG A 133 -6.19 -7.18 -10.58
C ARG A 133 -6.53 -8.05 -9.37
N GLU A 134 -5.67 -7.98 -8.37
CA GLU A 134 -5.77 -8.59 -7.06
C GLU A 134 -5.99 -7.47 -6.02
N PHE A 135 -6.52 -7.77 -4.85
CA PHE A 135 -6.46 -6.78 -3.78
C PHE A 135 -4.99 -6.61 -3.38
N TYR A 136 -4.65 -5.44 -2.86
CA TYR A 136 -3.38 -5.18 -2.19
C TYR A 136 -3.66 -4.84 -0.72
N TYR A 137 -2.84 -5.37 0.18
CA TYR A 137 -3.11 -5.33 1.61
C TYR A 137 -3.25 -3.90 2.14
N TRP A 138 -2.20 -3.08 2.13
CA TRP A 138 -2.27 -1.75 2.75
C TRP A 138 -3.14 -0.77 1.96
N ASP A 139 -3.21 -0.89 0.62
CA ASP A 139 -4.11 -0.14 -0.26
C ASP A 139 -5.57 -0.24 0.20
N THR A 140 -5.95 -1.41 0.71
CA THR A 140 -7.32 -1.69 1.13
C THR A 140 -7.75 -0.77 2.27
N TYR A 141 -6.85 -0.37 3.18
CA TYR A 141 -7.21 0.55 4.27
C TYR A 141 -7.63 1.91 3.73
N PHE A 142 -6.85 2.47 2.82
CA PHE A 142 -7.14 3.77 2.22
C PHE A 142 -8.37 3.70 1.31
N THR A 143 -8.57 2.58 0.62
CA THR A 143 -9.79 2.30 -0.15
C THR A 143 -11.02 2.23 0.77
N MET A 144 -10.91 1.58 1.94
CA MET A 144 -11.97 1.49 2.93
C MET A 144 -12.45 2.85 3.44
N LEU A 145 -11.56 3.86 3.52
CA LEU A 145 -11.98 5.23 3.85
C LEU A 145 -13.08 5.71 2.89
N GLY A 146 -12.87 5.53 1.58
CA GLY A 146 -13.87 5.87 0.55
C GLY A 146 -15.12 5.00 0.59
N LEU A 147 -14.98 3.71 0.87
CA LEU A 147 -16.10 2.79 1.00
C LEU A 147 -17.01 3.16 2.17
N VAL A 148 -16.43 3.62 3.30
CA VAL A 148 -17.19 4.17 4.43
C VAL A 148 -17.99 5.38 3.96
N ARG A 149 -17.38 6.32 3.23
CA ARG A 149 -18.08 7.49 2.67
C ARG A 149 -19.12 7.13 1.62
N SER A 150 -19.00 5.96 1.01
CA SER A 150 -19.92 5.44 0.00
C SER A 150 -20.99 4.50 0.58
N ASN A 151 -21.05 4.34 1.90
CA ASN A 151 -21.96 3.41 2.60
C ASN A 151 -21.85 1.95 2.12
N GLN A 152 -20.65 1.51 1.71
CA GLN A 152 -20.37 0.17 1.20
C GLN A 152 -20.00 -0.82 2.32
N SER A 153 -20.81 -0.86 3.40
CA SER A 153 -20.50 -1.65 4.61
C SER A 153 -20.35 -3.14 4.34
N GLN A 154 -21.21 -3.73 3.51
CA GLN A 154 -21.11 -5.15 3.15
C GLN A 154 -19.81 -5.47 2.42
N LEU A 155 -19.36 -4.59 1.53
CA LEU A 155 -18.11 -4.79 0.79
C LEU A 155 -16.89 -4.67 1.72
N ILE A 156 -16.94 -3.77 2.70
CA ILE A 156 -15.91 -3.70 3.74
C ILE A 156 -15.87 -5.00 4.55
N ASP A 157 -17.04 -5.52 4.94
CA ASP A 157 -17.13 -6.77 5.71
C ASP A 157 -16.56 -7.95 4.95
N ASN A 158 -16.91 -8.06 3.67
CA ASN A 158 -16.36 -9.06 2.75
C ASN A 158 -14.82 -9.02 2.69
N MET A 159 -14.23 -7.83 2.56
CA MET A 159 -12.76 -7.69 2.49
C MET A 159 -12.07 -8.06 3.82
N LEU A 160 -12.66 -7.66 4.97
CA LEU A 160 -12.13 -8.06 6.27
C LEU A 160 -12.23 -9.57 6.50
N GLU A 161 -13.30 -10.20 6.04
CA GLU A 161 -13.49 -11.66 6.11
C GLU A 161 -12.49 -12.40 5.21
N ASN A 162 -12.19 -11.86 4.02
CA ASN A 162 -11.13 -12.38 3.16
C ASN A 162 -9.74 -12.28 3.83
N PHE A 163 -9.39 -11.15 4.45
CA PHE A 163 -8.12 -11.03 5.18
C PHE A 163 -8.04 -11.97 6.38
N ALA A 164 -9.12 -12.08 7.15
CA ALA A 164 -9.22 -13.04 8.25
C ALA A 164 -9.01 -14.48 7.76
N TYR A 165 -9.65 -14.84 6.64
CA TYR A 165 -9.48 -16.14 6.00
C TYR A 165 -8.02 -16.41 5.60
N LEU A 166 -7.33 -15.44 5.00
CA LEU A 166 -5.92 -15.58 4.61
C LEU A 166 -4.99 -15.72 5.82
N ILE A 167 -5.21 -14.94 6.88
CA ILE A 167 -4.47 -15.12 8.14
C ILE A 167 -4.68 -16.52 8.70
N GLN A 168 -5.90 -17.06 8.62
CA GLN A 168 -6.20 -18.38 9.14
C GLN A 168 -5.61 -19.52 8.30
N THR A 169 -5.54 -19.36 6.97
CA THR A 169 -5.16 -20.42 6.03
C THR A 169 -3.70 -20.36 5.60
N ILE A 170 -3.13 -19.17 5.44
CA ILE A 170 -1.76 -18.92 5.01
C ILE A 170 -0.87 -18.51 6.20
N GLY A 171 -1.46 -17.91 7.23
CA GLY A 171 -0.76 -17.46 8.43
C GLY A 171 -0.49 -15.95 8.48
N PHE A 172 -0.72 -15.24 7.38
CA PHE A 172 -0.57 -13.79 7.27
C PHE A 172 -1.36 -13.26 6.06
N ILE A 173 -1.43 -11.94 5.90
CA ILE A 173 -2.01 -11.32 4.71
C ILE A 173 -0.90 -11.11 3.67
N PRO A 174 -0.90 -11.80 2.51
CA PRO A 174 0.09 -11.59 1.46
C PRO A 174 -0.03 -10.20 0.84
N ASN A 175 1.02 -9.74 0.15
CA ASN A 175 1.05 -8.46 -0.56
C ASN A 175 -0.24 -8.23 -1.38
N GLY A 176 -0.64 -9.25 -2.14
CA GLY A 176 -1.98 -9.41 -2.70
C GLY A 176 -2.34 -10.89 -2.81
N ASN A 177 -3.58 -11.24 -3.20
CA ASN A 177 -4.00 -12.65 -3.31
C ASN A 177 -3.48 -13.35 -4.57
N ARG A 178 -2.15 -13.46 -4.70
CA ARG A 178 -1.49 -14.22 -5.76
C ARG A 178 -0.41 -15.13 -5.17
N TYR A 179 -0.24 -16.33 -5.73
CA TYR A 179 0.78 -17.27 -5.24
C TYR A 179 2.21 -16.74 -5.38
N TYR A 180 2.51 -15.88 -6.35
CA TYR A 180 3.82 -15.22 -6.44
C TYR A 180 4.07 -14.15 -5.34
N PHE A 181 3.06 -13.87 -4.49
CA PHE A 181 3.15 -13.04 -3.30
C PHE A 181 3.23 -13.83 -1.99
N GLU A 182 3.20 -15.16 -2.02
CA GLU A 182 3.15 -16.00 -0.79
C GLU A 182 4.39 -15.93 0.11
N GLY A 183 5.47 -15.27 -0.34
CA GLY A 183 6.67 -15.06 0.46
C GLY A 183 6.68 -13.76 1.28
N ARG A 184 5.78 -12.81 0.98
CA ARG A 184 5.80 -11.45 1.55
C ARG A 184 4.41 -10.90 1.83
N SER A 185 4.33 -10.14 2.92
CA SER A 185 3.13 -9.37 3.29
C SER A 185 3.15 -7.99 2.62
N GLN A 186 2.60 -7.00 3.30
CA GLN A 186 2.68 -5.57 3.04
C GLN A 186 2.62 -4.84 4.40
N PRO A 187 2.71 -3.49 4.49
CA PRO A 187 2.57 -2.79 5.76
C PRO A 187 1.30 -3.23 6.54
N PRO A 188 1.40 -3.57 7.84
CA PRO A 188 0.29 -4.23 8.54
C PRO A 188 -0.80 -3.27 9.00
N PHE A 189 -1.78 -3.04 8.11
CA PHE A 189 -2.89 -2.12 8.33
C PHE A 189 -4.17 -2.80 8.85
N PHE A 190 -4.21 -4.13 9.03
CA PHE A 190 -5.44 -4.84 9.43
C PHE A 190 -5.99 -4.35 10.78
N SER A 191 -5.14 -4.04 11.76
CA SER A 191 -5.62 -3.41 13.01
C SER A 191 -6.36 -2.09 12.76
N LEU A 192 -5.78 -1.22 11.92
CA LEU A 192 -6.37 0.07 11.56
C LEU A 192 -7.68 -0.10 10.79
N MET A 193 -7.76 -1.10 9.90
CA MET A 193 -8.97 -1.45 9.17
C MET A 193 -10.09 -1.90 10.12
N THR A 194 -9.77 -2.77 11.09
CA THR A 194 -10.77 -3.25 12.05
C THR A 194 -11.24 -2.16 12.99
N GLU A 195 -10.38 -1.23 13.41
CA GLU A 195 -10.77 -0.07 14.22
C GLU A 195 -11.62 0.93 13.44
N LEU A 196 -11.29 1.18 12.16
CA LEU A 196 -12.05 2.09 11.28
C LEU A 196 -13.56 1.75 11.27
N VAL A 197 -13.91 0.46 11.30
CA VAL A 197 -15.29 -0.02 11.33
C VAL A 197 -15.73 -0.61 12.67
N LYS A 198 -14.95 -0.40 13.74
CA LYS A 198 -15.26 -0.83 15.12
C LYS A 198 -15.51 -2.35 15.24
N LYS A 199 -14.68 -3.15 14.57
CA LYS A 199 -14.74 -4.63 14.54
C LYS A 199 -13.50 -5.32 15.12
N THR A 200 -12.66 -4.59 15.84
CA THR A 200 -11.46 -5.13 16.49
C THR A 200 -11.73 -6.39 17.31
N ASP A 201 -12.77 -6.41 18.13
CA ASP A 201 -13.09 -7.58 18.97
C ASP A 201 -13.52 -8.80 18.16
N LYS A 202 -14.17 -8.61 17.00
CA LYS A 202 -14.54 -9.70 16.07
C LYS A 202 -13.28 -10.40 15.52
N TYR A 203 -12.22 -9.64 15.24
CA TYR A 203 -11.01 -10.12 14.56
C TYR A 203 -9.79 -10.24 15.50
N ARG A 204 -10.00 -10.25 16.82
CA ARG A 204 -8.90 -10.26 17.80
C ARG A 204 -7.97 -11.45 17.64
N ASN A 205 -8.49 -12.63 17.28
CA ASN A 205 -7.69 -13.84 17.07
C ASN A 205 -6.79 -13.71 15.83
N GLU A 206 -7.32 -13.15 14.74
CA GLU A 206 -6.59 -12.92 13.50
C GLU A 206 -5.52 -11.85 13.69
N LEU A 207 -5.83 -10.77 14.42
CA LEU A 207 -4.85 -9.73 14.79
C LEU A 207 -3.69 -10.31 15.61
N GLU A 208 -3.97 -11.21 16.56
CA GLU A 208 -2.92 -11.89 17.33
C GLU A 208 -2.07 -12.78 16.42
N LYS A 209 -2.68 -13.55 15.52
CA LYS A 209 -1.95 -14.39 14.55
C LYS A 209 -1.06 -13.57 13.63
N GLU A 210 -1.56 -12.45 13.11
CA GLU A 210 -0.75 -11.55 12.30
C GLU A 210 0.41 -10.96 13.10
N TYR A 211 0.18 -10.53 14.35
CA TYR A 211 1.25 -10.08 15.23
C TYR A 211 2.33 -11.16 15.40
N GLN A 212 1.94 -12.41 15.62
CA GLN A 212 2.88 -13.53 15.71
C GLN A 212 3.66 -13.76 14.42
N PHE A 213 3.05 -13.58 13.24
CA PHE A 213 3.78 -13.60 11.98
C PHE A 213 4.91 -12.55 11.98
N TRP A 214 4.60 -11.29 12.28
CA TRP A 214 5.61 -10.23 12.30
C TRP A 214 6.72 -10.50 13.32
N MET A 215 6.36 -10.94 14.53
CA MET A 215 7.34 -11.23 15.57
C MET A 215 8.20 -12.46 15.27
N ASN A 216 7.66 -13.49 14.64
CA ASN A 216 8.40 -14.72 14.35
C ASN A 216 9.18 -14.68 13.04
N LYS A 217 8.72 -13.91 12.05
CA LYS A 217 9.25 -13.92 10.68
C LYS A 217 9.96 -12.64 10.27
N ARG A 218 9.74 -11.53 10.98
CA ARG A 218 10.20 -10.19 10.60
C ARG A 218 10.97 -9.46 11.70
N SER A 219 11.19 -10.08 12.85
CA SER A 219 11.91 -9.46 13.97
C SER A 219 13.42 -9.53 13.82
N ILE A 220 14.11 -8.53 14.38
CA ILE A 220 15.55 -8.42 14.52
C ILE A 220 15.83 -8.09 15.98
N THR A 221 16.72 -8.87 16.60
CA THR A 221 17.25 -8.57 17.94
C THR A 221 18.57 -7.84 17.79
N LEU A 222 18.65 -6.63 18.31
CA LEU A 222 19.87 -5.81 18.35
C LEU A 222 20.80 -6.28 19.48
N ASP A 223 22.05 -5.82 19.48
CA ASP A 223 23.09 -6.22 20.44
C ASP A 223 22.68 -6.00 21.92
N ASP A 224 21.84 -5.00 22.18
CA ASP A 224 21.36 -4.67 23.52
C ASP A 224 20.08 -5.42 23.92
N GLY A 225 19.64 -6.38 23.11
CA GLY A 225 18.41 -7.14 23.28
C GLY A 225 17.14 -6.43 22.82
N THR A 226 17.24 -5.21 22.28
CA THR A 226 16.08 -4.52 21.69
C THR A 226 15.55 -5.30 20.49
N ILE A 227 14.23 -5.49 20.44
CA ILE A 227 13.56 -6.13 19.31
C ILE A 227 12.80 -5.08 18.50
N LEU A 228 13.10 -5.02 17.21
CA LEU A 228 12.39 -4.22 16.20
C LEU A 228 12.16 -5.11 14.97
N ASN A 229 11.36 -4.64 14.02
CA ASN A 229 11.02 -5.42 12.83
C ASN A 229 11.55 -4.76 11.55
N ARG A 230 11.81 -5.60 10.54
CA ARG A 230 12.17 -5.19 9.17
C ARG A 230 11.22 -5.82 8.16
N TYR A 231 11.18 -5.26 6.96
CA TYR A 231 10.58 -5.96 5.83
C TYR A 231 11.51 -7.07 5.31
N TYR A 232 10.92 -8.18 4.86
CA TYR A 232 11.61 -9.37 4.37
C TYR A 232 10.70 -10.21 3.47
N ASP A 233 11.23 -10.94 2.49
CA ASP A 233 10.48 -11.92 1.71
C ASP A 233 11.11 -13.30 1.92
N ASP A 234 10.30 -14.31 2.24
CA ASP A 234 10.76 -15.68 2.49
C ASP A 234 11.24 -16.37 1.19
N LEU A 235 10.85 -15.87 0.01
CA LEU A 235 11.31 -16.28 -1.33
C LEU A 235 12.55 -15.49 -1.79
N ASN A 236 13.44 -15.17 -0.85
CA ASN A 236 14.57 -14.25 -0.98
C ASN A 236 15.62 -14.55 -2.06
N ALA A 237 15.72 -15.79 -2.56
CA ALA A 237 16.83 -16.24 -3.39
C ALA A 237 16.57 -16.18 -4.91
N ARG A 238 15.41 -15.66 -5.34
CA ARG A 238 14.98 -15.67 -6.75
C ARG A 238 14.36 -14.32 -7.17
N PRO A 239 14.39 -13.93 -8.44
CA PRO A 239 13.71 -12.71 -8.92
C PRO A 239 12.20 -12.77 -8.69
N ARG A 240 11.55 -11.62 -8.51
CA ARG A 240 10.08 -11.48 -8.44
C ARG A 240 9.45 -11.98 -9.75
N PRO A 241 8.49 -12.92 -9.74
CA PRO A 241 7.86 -13.38 -10.98
C PRO A 241 7.22 -12.23 -11.76
N GLU A 242 6.55 -11.30 -11.08
CA GLU A 242 5.84 -10.17 -11.66
C GLU A 242 6.76 -9.05 -12.20
N ALA A 243 8.07 -9.14 -11.94
CA ALA A 243 9.11 -8.22 -12.38
C ALA A 243 10.41 -8.98 -12.74
N TYR A 244 10.25 -10.15 -13.35
CA TYR A 244 11.33 -11.13 -13.47
C TYR A 244 12.49 -10.61 -14.33
N PHE A 245 12.17 -10.01 -15.48
CA PHE A 245 13.14 -9.40 -16.37
C PHE A 245 13.88 -8.26 -15.67
N GLU A 246 13.13 -7.37 -15.01
CA GLU A 246 13.65 -6.20 -14.31
C GLU A 246 14.64 -6.59 -13.20
N ASP A 247 14.26 -7.55 -12.35
CA ASP A 247 15.10 -8.05 -11.27
C ASP A 247 16.39 -8.71 -11.81
N LYS A 248 16.28 -9.52 -12.87
CA LYS A 248 17.44 -10.15 -13.53
C LYS A 248 18.39 -9.11 -14.10
N GLU A 249 17.89 -8.06 -14.74
CA GLU A 249 18.72 -6.97 -15.27
C GLU A 249 19.45 -6.21 -14.16
N ILE A 250 18.81 -5.99 -13.01
CA ILE A 250 19.44 -5.37 -11.84
C ILE A 250 20.56 -6.27 -11.28
N ALA A 251 20.28 -7.56 -11.10
CA ALA A 251 21.26 -8.53 -10.62
C ALA A 251 22.47 -8.65 -11.55
N ASN A 252 22.23 -8.69 -12.87
CA ASN A 252 23.28 -8.76 -13.88
C ASN A 252 24.22 -7.55 -13.83
N LYS A 253 23.72 -6.34 -13.57
CA LYS A 253 24.54 -5.13 -13.44
C LYS A 253 25.59 -5.20 -12.32
N LYS A 254 25.30 -5.91 -11.24
CA LYS A 254 26.23 -6.09 -10.10
C LYS A 254 26.88 -7.47 -10.06
N ASN A 255 26.52 -8.36 -10.98
CA ASN A 255 26.94 -9.76 -11.00
C ASN A 255 26.71 -10.45 -9.63
N THR A 256 25.55 -10.21 -9.03
CA THR A 256 25.15 -10.81 -7.74
C THR A 256 23.65 -11.09 -7.71
N THR A 257 23.27 -12.20 -7.09
CA THR A 257 21.88 -12.57 -6.81
C THR A 257 21.40 -12.10 -5.44
N ASP A 258 22.30 -11.57 -4.59
CA ASP A 258 21.97 -11.10 -3.24
C ASP A 258 20.99 -9.91 -3.27
N ILE A 259 20.90 -9.20 -4.40
CA ILE A 259 19.99 -8.06 -4.55
C ILE A 259 18.51 -8.48 -4.51
N TYR A 260 18.18 -9.72 -4.87
CA TYR A 260 16.78 -10.19 -4.92
C TYR A 260 16.07 -10.08 -3.57
N VAL A 261 16.76 -10.40 -2.47
CA VAL A 261 16.16 -10.30 -1.13
C VAL A 261 15.77 -8.86 -0.78
N HIS A 262 16.59 -7.89 -1.21
CA HIS A 262 16.37 -6.48 -0.94
C HIS A 262 15.25 -5.90 -1.82
N LEU A 263 15.20 -6.28 -3.10
CA LEU A 263 14.13 -5.86 -4.01
C LEU A 263 12.76 -6.39 -3.55
N ARG A 264 12.70 -7.67 -3.18
CA ARG A 264 11.49 -8.29 -2.65
C ARG A 264 11.03 -7.70 -1.33
N ALA A 265 11.97 -7.42 -0.42
CA ALA A 265 11.66 -6.74 0.83
C ALA A 265 11.17 -5.30 0.61
N ALA A 266 11.66 -4.60 -0.42
CA ALA A 266 11.11 -3.29 -0.79
C ALA A 266 9.67 -3.42 -1.29
N ALA A 267 9.31 -4.47 -2.02
CA ALA A 267 7.93 -4.76 -2.39
C ALA A 267 7.04 -5.08 -1.16
N GLU A 268 7.56 -5.79 -0.14
CA GLU A 268 6.86 -5.95 1.15
C GLU A 268 6.67 -4.62 1.88
N SER A 269 7.56 -3.65 1.69
CA SER A 269 7.41 -2.32 2.31
C SER A 269 6.29 -1.48 1.69
N GLY A 270 5.80 -1.86 0.51
CA GLY A 270 4.93 -1.02 -0.33
C GLY A 270 5.65 0.16 -0.99
N TRP A 271 6.95 0.34 -0.76
CA TRP A 271 7.79 1.40 -1.33
C TRP A 271 8.80 0.86 -2.34
N ASP A 272 8.35 0.09 -3.32
CA ASP A 272 9.11 -0.47 -4.45
C ASP A 272 9.06 0.49 -5.66
N PHE A 273 10.06 1.30 -5.96
CA PHE A 273 11.29 1.52 -5.19
C PHE A 273 11.46 2.97 -4.77
N SER A 274 12.43 3.19 -3.88
CA SER A 274 12.72 4.48 -3.26
C SER A 274 14.19 4.60 -2.90
N SER A 275 14.73 5.81 -2.99
CA SER A 275 16.03 6.22 -2.44
C SER A 275 16.16 5.93 -0.94
N ARG A 276 15.03 5.80 -0.24
CA ARG A 276 14.94 5.33 1.15
C ARG A 276 15.71 4.04 1.41
N TRP A 277 15.72 3.12 0.44
CA TRP A 277 16.32 1.80 0.58
C TRP A 277 17.70 1.68 -0.05
N MET A 278 18.16 2.70 -0.78
CA MET A 278 19.33 2.65 -1.64
C MET A 278 20.53 3.33 -0.96
N GLU A 279 21.72 2.72 -1.06
CA GLU A 279 22.95 3.37 -0.59
C GLU A 279 23.32 4.58 -1.47
N ASP A 280 23.22 4.42 -2.79
CA ASP A 280 23.30 5.49 -3.78
C ASP A 280 21.88 5.77 -4.30
N GLU A 281 21.38 7.00 -4.10
CA GLU A 281 20.03 7.41 -4.50
C GLU A 281 19.78 7.31 -6.01
N LYS A 282 20.83 7.16 -6.83
CA LYS A 282 20.73 7.03 -8.30
C LYS A 282 20.73 5.60 -8.80
N ASP A 283 21.17 4.64 -7.98
CA ASP A 283 21.44 3.27 -8.42
C ASP A 283 20.63 2.25 -7.63
N LEU A 284 19.51 1.81 -8.22
CA LEU A 284 18.60 0.82 -7.62
C LEU A 284 19.32 -0.49 -7.24
N SER A 285 20.41 -0.83 -7.91
CA SER A 285 21.18 -2.04 -7.59
C SER A 285 22.00 -1.92 -6.29
N THR A 286 21.93 -0.76 -5.60
CA THR A 286 22.46 -0.54 -4.24
C THR A 286 21.40 -0.64 -3.14
N THR A 287 20.23 -1.21 -3.46
CA THR A 287 19.14 -1.41 -2.48
C THR A 287 19.57 -2.38 -1.38
N ILE A 288 19.34 -1.99 -0.12
CA ILE A 288 19.72 -2.73 1.09
C ILE A 288 18.55 -2.85 2.09
N THR A 289 17.32 -2.99 1.61
CA THR A 289 16.09 -2.92 2.41
C THR A 289 16.11 -3.78 3.68
N THR A 290 16.64 -5.01 3.60
CA THR A 290 16.66 -5.92 4.74
C THR A 290 17.70 -5.58 5.80
N ASN A 291 18.57 -4.59 5.54
CA ASN A 291 19.53 -4.07 6.51
C ASN A 291 18.96 -2.88 7.30
N ILE A 292 17.73 -2.48 7.00
CA ILE A 292 17.06 -1.30 7.53
C ILE A 292 15.89 -1.74 8.43
N LEU A 293 15.79 -1.12 9.61
CA LEU A 293 14.63 -1.16 10.49
C LEU A 293 13.74 0.05 10.15
N PRO A 294 12.58 -0.15 9.52
CA PRO A 294 11.73 0.94 9.03
C PRO A 294 10.91 1.58 10.15
N ILE A 295 10.84 2.92 10.16
CA ILE A 295 10.05 3.66 11.16
C ILE A 295 8.55 3.38 11.05
N ASP A 296 8.02 3.33 9.83
CA ASP A 296 6.61 3.07 9.54
C ASP A 296 6.17 1.69 10.03
N LEU A 297 6.90 0.62 9.69
CA LEU A 297 6.60 -0.74 10.15
C LEU A 297 6.53 -0.82 11.67
N ASN A 298 7.53 -0.25 12.35
CA ASN A 298 7.59 -0.34 13.80
C ASN A 298 6.52 0.52 14.49
N CYS A 299 6.08 1.63 13.88
CA CYS A 299 4.91 2.36 14.37
C CYS A 299 3.59 1.58 14.15
N LEU A 300 3.44 0.88 13.02
CA LEU A 300 2.26 0.03 12.77
C LEU A 300 2.19 -1.13 13.75
N LEU A 301 3.31 -1.76 14.09
CA LEU A 301 3.35 -2.82 15.10
C LEU A 301 3.11 -2.29 16.51
N TYR A 302 3.59 -1.10 16.84
CA TYR A 302 3.24 -0.43 18.09
C TYR A 302 1.73 -0.26 18.23
N HIS A 303 1.09 0.20 17.16
CA HIS A 303 -0.36 0.35 17.10
C HIS A 303 -1.08 -1.01 17.27
N LEU A 304 -0.65 -2.05 16.56
CA LEU A 304 -1.20 -3.41 16.71
C LEU A 304 -1.05 -3.93 18.15
N GLU A 305 0.08 -3.68 18.81
CA GLU A 305 0.30 -4.05 20.21
C GLU A 305 -0.68 -3.35 21.16
N LEU A 306 -0.98 -2.05 20.93
CA LEU A 306 -1.99 -1.34 21.71
C LEU A 306 -3.39 -1.95 21.51
N VAL A 307 -3.77 -2.23 20.27
CA VAL A 307 -5.04 -2.86 19.91
C VAL A 307 -5.21 -4.24 20.57
N LEU A 308 -4.12 -5.00 20.66
CA LEU A 308 -4.08 -6.31 21.32
C LEU A 308 -3.98 -6.24 22.85
N ASN A 309 -3.93 -5.06 23.45
CA ASN A 309 -3.68 -4.87 24.89
C ASN A 309 -2.34 -5.48 25.35
N LYS A 310 -1.26 -5.26 24.57
CA LYS A 310 0.11 -5.65 24.88
C LYS A 310 0.93 -4.42 25.30
N GLN A 311 0.54 -3.78 26.41
CA GLN A 311 1.07 -2.47 26.82
C GLN A 311 2.58 -2.50 27.09
N ASN A 312 3.11 -3.61 27.62
CA ASN A 312 4.53 -3.75 27.89
C ASN A 312 5.34 -3.82 26.59
N GLU A 313 4.85 -4.57 25.60
CA GLU A 313 5.46 -4.71 24.28
C GLU A 313 5.43 -3.37 23.54
N ALA A 314 4.26 -2.71 23.54
CA ALA A 314 4.08 -1.38 22.95
C ALA A 314 5.04 -0.35 23.58
N GLU A 315 5.17 -0.33 24.91
CA GLU A 315 6.08 0.62 25.57
C GLU A 315 7.56 0.33 25.26
N ARG A 316 7.97 -0.94 25.23
CA ARG A 316 9.34 -1.31 24.81
C ARG A 316 9.61 -0.88 23.37
N ARG A 317 8.65 -1.09 22.46
CA ARG A 317 8.78 -0.68 21.06
C ARG A 317 8.83 0.85 20.92
N ARG A 318 7.99 1.57 21.66
CA ARG A 318 8.02 3.04 21.71
C ARG A 318 9.40 3.53 22.14
N GLN A 319 9.97 2.97 23.20
CA GLN A 319 11.32 3.30 23.67
C GLN A 319 12.40 2.97 22.62
N ALA A 320 12.28 1.84 21.94
CA ALA A 320 13.18 1.46 20.85
C ALA A 320 13.13 2.44 19.67
N ILE A 321 11.93 2.84 19.23
CA ILE A 321 11.75 3.86 18.18
C ILE A 321 12.40 5.18 18.61
N GLN A 322 12.15 5.62 19.85
CA GLN A 322 12.73 6.85 20.40
C GLN A 322 14.26 6.79 20.44
N LYS A 323 14.85 5.64 20.75
CA LYS A 323 16.30 5.44 20.81
C LYS A 323 16.97 5.38 19.45
N TYR A 324 16.40 4.63 18.51
CA TYR A 324 17.09 4.25 17.27
C TYR A 324 16.69 5.09 16.05
N MET A 325 15.50 5.69 16.07
CA MET A 325 14.91 6.30 14.87
C MET A 325 14.69 7.81 15.00
N TRP A 326 14.81 8.39 16.19
CA TRP A 326 14.81 9.85 16.34
C TRP A 326 16.23 10.42 16.14
N SER A 327 16.38 11.38 15.22
CA SER A 327 17.63 12.10 15.02
C SER A 327 17.55 13.49 15.66
N ASN A 328 18.37 13.72 16.69
CA ASN A 328 18.51 15.04 17.31
C ASN A 328 19.16 16.07 16.36
N ASP A 329 20.04 15.64 15.46
CA ASP A 329 20.70 16.56 14.54
C ASP A 329 19.75 17.03 13.45
N LEU A 330 18.93 16.12 12.92
CA LEU A 330 17.95 16.43 11.87
C LEU A 330 16.64 17.01 12.44
N GLN A 331 16.40 16.82 13.75
CA GLN A 331 15.11 17.07 14.40
C GLN A 331 13.98 16.36 13.65
N PHE A 332 14.21 15.09 13.29
CA PHE A 332 13.35 14.30 12.41
C PHE A 332 13.47 12.80 12.71
N PHE A 333 12.43 12.02 12.38
CA PHE A 333 12.50 10.56 12.44
C PHE A 333 13.08 9.97 11.15
N THR A 334 13.95 8.98 11.27
CA THR A 334 14.57 8.29 10.14
C THR A 334 14.59 6.78 10.39
N ASP A 335 14.71 5.98 9.34
CA ASP A 335 14.96 4.55 9.51
C ASP A 335 16.36 4.30 10.08
N TYR A 336 16.57 3.12 10.68
CA TYR A 336 17.85 2.75 11.28
C TYR A 336 18.50 1.59 10.51
N ASN A 337 19.75 1.75 10.08
CA ASN A 337 20.51 0.66 9.48
C ASN A 337 21.22 -0.12 10.59
N PHE A 338 20.71 -1.32 10.91
CA PHE A 338 21.23 -2.10 12.05
C PHE A 338 22.55 -2.82 11.74
N VAL A 339 22.86 -3.05 10.45
CA VAL A 339 24.14 -3.63 10.02
C VAL A 339 25.27 -2.61 10.19
N LYS A 340 25.03 -1.37 9.75
CA LYS A 340 25.97 -0.24 9.92
C LYS A 340 25.89 0.42 11.30
N LYS A 341 24.91 0.05 12.12
CA LYS A 341 24.63 0.59 13.45
C LYS A 341 24.50 2.12 13.46
N GLN A 342 23.78 2.66 12.48
CA GLN A 342 23.59 4.10 12.34
C GLN A 342 22.24 4.45 11.70
N PRO A 343 21.70 5.65 11.94
CA PRO A 343 20.56 6.17 11.20
C PRO A 343 20.83 6.22 9.69
N THR A 344 19.80 6.02 8.89
CA THR A 344 19.90 6.16 7.42
C THR A 344 20.06 7.60 6.96
N ASN A 345 19.66 8.57 7.81
CA ASN A 345 19.64 10.01 7.50
C ASN A 345 18.83 10.38 6.24
N ARG A 346 17.95 9.50 5.77
CA ARG A 346 17.02 9.77 4.66
C ARG A 346 15.78 10.48 5.23
N LEU A 347 15.49 11.67 4.70
CA LEU A 347 14.27 12.42 5.05
C LEU A 347 13.13 11.95 4.14
N THR A 348 12.19 11.19 4.71
CA THR A 348 11.03 10.62 4.01
C THR A 348 9.75 10.87 4.79
N LEU A 349 8.59 10.80 4.12
CA LEU A 349 7.29 10.93 4.79
C LEU A 349 6.94 9.76 5.71
N ALA A 350 7.75 8.69 5.78
CA ALA A 350 7.58 7.66 6.80
C ALA A 350 7.70 8.23 8.22
N ALA A 351 8.40 9.37 8.38
CA ALA A 351 8.51 10.12 9.63
C ALA A 351 7.18 10.68 10.17
N LEU A 352 6.09 10.61 9.41
CA LEU A 352 4.76 11.01 9.87
C LEU A 352 4.03 9.88 10.63
N PHE A 353 4.44 8.62 10.47
CA PHE A 353 3.84 7.50 11.22
C PHE A 353 3.96 7.65 12.75
N PRO A 354 5.11 8.09 13.31
CA PRO A 354 5.20 8.35 14.74
C PRO A 354 4.21 9.39 15.26
N LEU A 355 3.91 10.41 14.46
CA LEU A 355 2.95 11.46 14.81
C LEU A 355 1.52 10.94 14.69
N TRP A 356 1.23 10.29 13.56
CA TRP A 356 -0.08 9.74 13.27
C TRP A 356 -0.50 8.66 14.25
N LEU A 357 0.43 7.84 14.74
CA LEU A 357 0.16 6.74 15.67
C LEU A 357 0.53 7.06 17.13
N ASN A 358 0.71 8.34 17.47
CA ASN A 358 0.96 8.84 18.83
C ASN A 358 2.20 8.23 19.52
N VAL A 359 3.27 7.96 18.77
CA VAL A 359 4.58 7.49 19.27
C VAL A 359 5.48 8.66 19.65
N SER A 360 5.40 9.77 18.90
CA SER A 360 6.23 10.97 19.10
C SER A 360 5.83 11.77 20.34
N THR A 361 6.79 12.45 20.94
CA THR A 361 6.48 13.54 21.89
C THR A 361 5.91 14.75 21.14
N LYS A 362 5.32 15.70 21.87
CA LYS A 362 4.80 16.94 21.30
C LYS A 362 5.89 17.74 20.56
N ASP A 363 7.05 17.93 21.18
CA ASP A 363 8.16 18.70 20.59
C ASP A 363 8.69 18.02 19.31
N GLN A 364 8.80 16.69 19.31
CA GLN A 364 9.18 15.93 18.13
C GLN A 364 8.15 16.10 17.00
N ALA A 365 6.86 16.05 17.32
CA ALA A 365 5.80 16.25 16.34
C ALA A 365 5.88 17.64 15.71
N GLU A 366 6.04 18.70 16.52
CA GLU A 366 6.19 20.06 16.02
C GLU A 366 7.46 20.24 15.16
N ASN A 367 8.58 19.62 15.55
CA ASN A 367 9.82 19.65 14.77
C ASN A 367 9.65 18.99 13.40
N VAL A 368 9.05 17.79 13.35
CA VAL A 368 8.75 17.09 12.10
C VAL A 368 7.81 17.92 11.24
N ALA A 369 6.78 18.53 11.82
CA ALA A 369 5.83 19.37 11.11
C ALA A 369 6.51 20.61 10.46
N ARG A 370 7.43 21.27 11.17
CA ARG A 370 8.25 22.35 10.59
C ARG A 370 9.10 21.89 9.42
N GLN A 371 9.70 20.70 9.51
CA GLN A 371 10.48 20.12 8.41
C GLN A 371 9.58 19.76 7.21
N VAL A 372 8.37 19.24 7.45
CA VAL A 372 7.37 18.96 6.41
C VAL A 372 6.99 20.23 5.65
N GLU A 373 6.65 21.30 6.36
CA GLU A 373 6.33 22.60 5.74
C GLU A 373 7.50 23.13 4.91
N LYS A 374 8.72 23.06 5.46
CA LYS A 374 9.92 23.61 4.83
C LYS A 374 10.41 22.80 3.63
N LEU A 375 10.42 21.47 3.74
CA LEU A 375 11.15 20.60 2.81
C LEU A 375 10.25 19.76 1.92
N PHE A 376 9.06 19.38 2.37
CA PHE A 376 8.20 18.42 1.68
C PHE A 376 7.00 19.05 0.99
N LEU A 377 6.46 20.14 1.52
CA LEU A 377 5.30 20.83 0.94
C LEU A 377 5.64 21.43 -0.44
N ARG A 378 4.79 21.16 -1.42
CA ARG A 378 4.84 21.63 -2.80
C ARG A 378 3.45 22.06 -3.26
N ASP A 379 3.33 22.53 -4.49
CA ASP A 379 2.09 23.09 -5.04
C ASP A 379 0.96 22.06 -5.14
N GLY A 380 1.31 20.79 -5.27
CA GLY A 380 0.38 19.67 -5.38
C GLY A 380 0.15 18.85 -4.12
N GLY A 381 0.76 19.18 -2.98
CA GLY A 381 0.75 18.35 -1.77
C GLY A 381 2.15 18.19 -1.20
N VAL A 382 2.47 17.01 -0.64
CA VAL A 382 3.80 16.69 -0.11
C VAL A 382 4.52 15.64 -0.97
N VAL A 383 5.82 15.83 -1.23
CA VAL A 383 6.66 14.83 -1.92
C VAL A 383 6.97 13.65 -1.00
N THR A 384 7.13 12.44 -1.53
CA THR A 384 7.43 11.24 -0.74
C THR A 384 8.78 11.31 -0.01
N THR A 385 9.80 11.80 -0.71
CA THR A 385 11.15 12.06 -0.18
C THR A 385 11.63 13.41 -0.69
N ILE A 386 12.73 13.91 -0.12
CA ILE A 386 13.38 15.13 -0.63
C ILE A 386 14.50 14.84 -1.65
N SER A 387 14.72 13.56 -2.02
CA SER A 387 15.75 13.20 -3.00
C SER A 387 15.43 13.86 -4.33
N ASN A 388 16.41 14.52 -4.94
CA ASN A 388 16.31 15.06 -6.31
C ASN A 388 17.17 14.27 -7.30
N GLN A 389 17.73 13.14 -6.87
CA GLN A 389 18.65 12.33 -7.64
C GLN A 389 18.04 11.01 -8.09
N SER A 390 17.08 10.50 -7.31
CA SER A 390 16.35 9.28 -7.63
C SER A 390 15.37 9.48 -8.79
N THR A 391 15.24 8.43 -9.59
CA THR A 391 14.20 8.30 -10.61
C THR A 391 13.12 7.27 -10.22
N GLN A 392 13.14 6.80 -8.97
CA GLN A 392 12.21 5.79 -8.48
C GLN A 392 10.86 6.41 -8.12
N GLN A 393 9.81 5.60 -8.11
CA GLN A 393 8.44 6.10 -7.99
C GLN A 393 8.06 6.59 -6.59
N TRP A 394 8.66 6.02 -5.54
CA TRP A 394 8.47 6.45 -4.15
C TRP A 394 9.52 7.49 -3.73
N ASP A 395 9.72 8.51 -4.57
CA ASP A 395 10.58 9.66 -4.34
C ASP A 395 9.98 10.95 -4.94
N SER A 396 10.58 12.10 -4.65
CA SER A 396 10.29 13.34 -5.40
C SER A 396 10.43 13.10 -6.91
N PRO A 397 9.54 13.67 -7.75
CA PRO A 397 8.52 14.66 -7.42
C PRO A 397 7.16 14.07 -7.05
N ASN A 398 7.06 12.75 -6.87
CA ASN A 398 5.78 12.09 -6.68
C ASN A 398 5.23 12.31 -5.26
N GLY A 399 3.92 12.47 -5.19
CA GLY A 399 3.10 12.37 -3.99
C GLY A 399 2.08 11.25 -4.13
N TRP A 400 1.84 10.53 -3.04
CA TRP A 400 1.00 9.33 -2.99
C TRP A 400 -0.13 9.51 -1.99
N ALA A 401 -1.36 9.14 -2.38
CA ALA A 401 -2.57 9.35 -1.59
C ALA A 401 -2.45 8.89 -0.12
N PRO A 402 -1.90 7.69 0.21
CA PRO A 402 -1.64 7.27 1.58
C PRO A 402 -0.84 8.28 2.41
N LEU A 403 0.24 8.79 1.83
CA LEU A 403 1.17 9.68 2.53
C LEU A 403 0.60 11.10 2.67
N GLN A 404 -0.24 11.55 1.74
CA GLN A 404 -1.01 12.79 1.91
C GLN A 404 -1.98 12.67 3.07
N PHE A 405 -2.72 11.55 3.14
CA PHE A 405 -3.67 11.29 4.22
C PHE A 405 -2.98 11.19 5.57
N ILE A 406 -1.91 10.40 5.69
CA ILE A 406 -1.15 10.25 6.94
C ILE A 406 -0.57 11.59 7.37
N THR A 407 0.00 12.37 6.45
CA THR A 407 0.55 13.70 6.77
C THR A 407 -0.56 14.64 7.25
N TYR A 408 -1.69 14.67 6.55
CA TYR A 408 -2.86 15.46 6.94
C TYR A 408 -3.34 15.11 8.36
N GLN A 409 -3.57 13.83 8.63
CA GLN A 409 -4.05 13.34 9.93
C GLN A 409 -3.03 13.55 11.04
N ALA A 410 -1.74 13.34 10.77
CA ALA A 410 -0.66 13.58 11.72
C ALA A 410 -0.61 15.05 12.15
N LEU A 411 -0.71 15.99 11.21
CA LEU A 411 -0.65 17.42 11.50
C LEU A 411 -1.87 17.93 12.25
N LEU A 412 -3.06 17.37 11.99
CA LEU A 412 -4.27 17.71 12.76
C LEU A 412 -4.18 17.35 14.25
N LYS A 413 -3.26 16.46 14.62
CA LYS A 413 -3.01 16.11 16.04
C LYS A 413 -2.12 17.13 16.76
N ILE A 414 -1.54 18.09 16.04
CA ILE A 414 -0.60 19.05 16.60
C ILE A 414 -1.29 20.41 16.71
N PRO A 415 -1.52 20.93 17.94
CA PRO A 415 -2.11 22.26 18.11
C PRO A 415 -1.32 23.34 17.36
N GLY A 416 -2.01 24.13 16.54
CA GLY A 416 -1.42 25.22 15.76
C GLY A 416 -0.98 24.84 14.34
N TYR A 417 -1.06 23.57 13.95
CA TYR A 417 -0.72 23.11 12.59
C TYR A 417 -1.93 22.78 11.72
N GLU A 418 -3.15 23.14 12.17
CA GLU A 418 -4.37 22.94 11.40
C GLU A 418 -4.28 23.64 10.04
N THR A 419 -3.73 24.86 9.97
CA THR A 419 -3.55 25.60 8.71
C THR A 419 -2.66 24.86 7.72
N LEU A 420 -1.54 24.27 8.19
CA LEU A 420 -0.65 23.49 7.34
C LEU A 420 -1.35 22.22 6.84
N ALA A 421 -2.05 21.51 7.74
CA ALA A 421 -2.83 20.32 7.38
C ALA A 421 -3.87 20.65 6.29
N GLN A 422 -4.62 21.75 6.46
CA GLN A 422 -5.62 22.19 5.49
C GLN A 422 -4.99 22.61 4.15
N THR A 423 -3.81 23.23 4.18
CA THR A 423 -3.06 23.60 2.97
C THR A 423 -2.67 22.36 2.17
N ILE A 424 -2.14 21.32 2.83
CA ILE A 424 -1.79 20.04 2.17
C ILE A 424 -3.04 19.40 1.56
N ARG A 425 -4.14 19.33 2.31
CA ARG A 425 -5.41 18.77 1.83
C ARG A 425 -5.90 19.50 0.58
N GLN A 426 -5.95 20.84 0.63
CA GLN A 426 -6.43 21.67 -0.48
C GLN A 426 -5.58 21.52 -1.73
N ARG A 427 -4.24 21.54 -1.58
CA ARG A 427 -3.31 21.38 -2.72
C ARG A 427 -3.41 20.01 -3.37
N TRP A 428 -3.49 18.96 -2.56
CA TRP A 428 -3.68 17.59 -3.05
C TRP A 428 -5.01 17.42 -3.79
N MET A 429 -6.12 17.86 -3.18
CA MET A 429 -7.43 17.75 -3.81
C MET A 429 -7.52 18.57 -5.11
N ALA A 430 -6.96 19.79 -5.13
CA ALA A 430 -6.94 20.62 -6.34
C ALA A 430 -6.12 19.97 -7.48
N LEU A 431 -5.03 19.28 -7.14
CA LEU A 431 -4.25 18.48 -8.09
C LEU A 431 -5.07 17.30 -8.63
N ASN A 432 -5.77 16.55 -7.76
CA ASN A 432 -6.63 15.45 -8.20
C ASN A 432 -7.75 15.97 -9.12
N GLU A 433 -8.43 17.05 -8.74
CA GLU A 433 -9.50 17.67 -9.51
C GLU A 433 -9.05 18.17 -10.87
N ARG A 434 -7.89 18.83 -10.97
CA ARG A 434 -7.35 19.28 -12.26
C ARG A 434 -7.09 18.08 -13.18
N VAL A 435 -6.33 17.09 -12.71
CA VAL A 435 -6.00 15.91 -13.53
C VAL A 435 -7.25 15.14 -13.91
N PHE A 436 -8.23 15.03 -13.02
CA PHE A 436 -9.51 14.41 -13.33
C PHE A 436 -10.27 15.19 -14.41
N ASN A 437 -10.29 16.52 -14.35
CA ASN A 437 -10.92 17.35 -15.39
C ASN A 437 -10.22 17.21 -16.75
N ASP A 438 -8.90 17.02 -16.76
CA ASP A 438 -8.11 16.87 -17.98
C ASP A 438 -8.23 15.46 -18.60
N THR A 439 -8.38 14.42 -17.77
CA THR A 439 -8.24 13.01 -18.19
C THR A 439 -9.48 12.14 -17.99
N GLY A 440 -10.42 12.57 -17.13
CA GLY A 440 -11.54 11.76 -16.65
C GLY A 440 -11.15 10.64 -15.67
N LYS A 441 -9.90 10.64 -15.17
CA LYS A 441 -9.33 9.52 -14.41
C LYS A 441 -8.71 9.98 -13.10
N MET A 442 -8.78 9.09 -12.11
CA MET A 442 -8.00 9.17 -10.88
C MET A 442 -6.76 8.29 -11.02
N MET A 443 -5.60 8.80 -10.61
CA MET A 443 -4.30 8.18 -10.83
C MET A 443 -3.76 7.51 -9.56
N GLU A 444 -2.88 6.55 -9.74
CA GLU A 444 -2.10 5.90 -8.66
C GLU A 444 -1.30 6.92 -7.84
N LYS A 445 -0.61 7.84 -8.51
CA LYS A 445 0.32 8.82 -7.94
C LYS A 445 0.34 10.10 -8.79
N TYR A 446 0.83 11.20 -8.22
CA TYR A 446 0.81 12.52 -8.87
C TYR A 446 2.15 13.25 -8.71
N ASP A 447 2.57 14.02 -9.72
CA ASP A 447 3.69 14.97 -9.60
C ASP A 447 3.20 16.17 -8.78
N VAL A 448 3.67 16.27 -7.54
CA VAL A 448 3.25 17.35 -6.63
C VAL A 448 4.13 18.60 -6.75
N VAL A 449 5.24 18.52 -7.50
CA VAL A 449 6.15 19.64 -7.75
C VAL A 449 5.72 20.40 -8.99
N ASN A 450 5.59 19.71 -10.13
CA ASN A 450 5.06 20.25 -11.37
C ASN A 450 3.67 19.68 -11.64
N ILE A 451 2.68 20.40 -11.13
CA ILE A 451 1.29 19.99 -11.17
C ILE A 451 0.76 19.84 -12.62
N HIS A 452 1.41 20.41 -13.63
CA HIS A 452 0.99 20.29 -15.04
C HIS A 452 1.58 19.08 -15.76
N LYS A 453 2.37 18.24 -15.07
CA LYS A 453 2.97 17.03 -15.65
C LYS A 453 2.33 15.76 -15.09
N PRO A 454 2.22 14.70 -15.91
CA PRO A 454 1.91 13.38 -15.39
C PRO A 454 3.06 12.90 -14.49
N ALA A 455 2.70 12.18 -13.43
CA ALA A 455 3.67 11.47 -12.60
C ALA A 455 4.31 10.31 -13.37
N GLY A 456 5.51 9.91 -12.96
CA GLY A 456 6.24 8.80 -13.56
C GLY A 456 7.26 8.17 -12.61
N GLY A 457 8.27 7.50 -13.18
CA GLY A 457 9.32 6.80 -12.42
C GLY A 457 8.91 5.39 -11.99
N GLY A 458 9.91 4.60 -11.57
CA GLY A 458 9.74 3.17 -11.22
C GLY A 458 9.80 2.24 -12.43
N GLU A 459 9.30 1.01 -12.24
CA GLU A 459 9.43 -0.09 -13.22
C GLU A 459 8.23 -0.24 -14.17
N TYR A 460 7.12 0.47 -13.95
CA TYR A 460 5.91 0.41 -14.76
C TYR A 460 5.27 1.80 -14.96
N GLU A 461 4.41 1.92 -15.99
CA GLU A 461 3.68 3.16 -16.28
C GLU A 461 2.64 3.49 -15.20
N THR A 462 2.37 4.78 -14.97
CA THR A 462 1.38 5.20 -13.96
C THR A 462 0.00 4.60 -14.23
N GLN A 463 -0.62 4.00 -13.20
CA GLN A 463 -1.91 3.32 -13.31
C GLN A 463 -3.11 4.25 -13.04
N ASP A 464 -4.28 3.88 -13.59
CA ASP A 464 -5.56 4.55 -13.37
C ASP A 464 -6.55 3.70 -12.56
N GLY A 465 -7.51 4.39 -11.94
CA GLY A 465 -8.50 3.80 -11.04
C GLY A 465 -8.86 4.80 -9.95
N PHE A 466 -8.03 5.08 -8.94
CA PHE A 466 -7.17 4.12 -8.26
C PHE A 466 -7.66 4.05 -6.80
N GLY A 467 -7.87 2.85 -6.27
CA GLY A 467 -8.61 2.60 -5.03
C GLY A 467 -8.28 3.53 -3.87
N TRP A 468 -6.99 3.67 -3.52
CA TRP A 468 -6.57 4.55 -2.42
C TRP A 468 -6.77 6.04 -2.68
N THR A 469 -6.76 6.49 -3.93
CA THR A 469 -6.78 7.91 -4.31
C THR A 469 -8.22 8.35 -4.23
N ASN A 470 -9.12 7.51 -4.75
CA ASN A 470 -10.56 7.65 -4.62
C ASN A 470 -10.95 7.66 -3.14
N GLY A 471 -10.39 6.73 -2.37
CA GLY A 471 -10.69 6.61 -0.94
C GLY A 471 -10.25 7.83 -0.12
N VAL A 472 -8.99 8.26 -0.30
CA VAL A 472 -8.44 9.45 0.37
C VAL A 472 -9.15 10.73 -0.09
N TYR A 473 -9.47 10.87 -1.38
CA TYR A 473 -10.19 12.03 -1.88
C TYR A 473 -11.57 12.17 -1.23
N LEU A 474 -12.36 11.09 -1.18
CA LEU A 474 -13.68 11.10 -0.54
C LEU A 474 -13.58 11.41 0.96
N GLU A 475 -12.58 10.88 1.65
CA GLU A 475 -12.34 11.17 3.07
C GLU A 475 -12.03 12.65 3.31
N MET A 476 -11.08 13.20 2.55
CA MET A 476 -10.70 14.61 2.63
C MET A 476 -11.84 15.55 2.22
N LEU A 477 -12.65 15.16 1.24
CA LEU A 477 -13.83 15.90 0.81
C LEU A 477 -14.90 15.96 1.91
N GLN A 478 -15.13 14.85 2.61
CA GLN A 478 -16.05 14.82 3.74
C GLN A 478 -15.61 15.77 4.86
N ASP A 479 -14.32 15.78 5.19
CA ASP A 479 -13.76 16.71 6.19
C ASP A 479 -13.88 18.18 5.76
N GLN A 480 -13.71 18.47 4.46
CA GLN A 480 -13.93 19.81 3.91
C GLN A 480 -15.39 20.25 4.07
N LYS A 481 -16.36 19.38 3.75
CA LYS A 481 -17.80 19.64 3.89
C LYS A 481 -18.17 19.89 5.36
N SER A 482 -17.69 19.04 6.28
CA SER A 482 -17.91 19.18 7.72
C SER A 482 -17.37 20.50 8.29
N THR A 483 -16.13 20.86 7.90
CA THR A 483 -15.49 22.11 8.33
C THR A 483 -16.27 23.32 7.84
N SER A 484 -16.70 23.31 6.57
CA SER A 484 -17.45 24.41 5.94
C SER A 484 -18.82 24.63 6.62
N ASN A 485 -19.52 23.53 6.94
CA ASN A 485 -20.77 23.60 7.69
C ASN A 485 -20.55 24.17 9.10
N SER A 486 -19.50 23.75 9.82
CA SER A 486 -19.20 24.27 11.16
C SER A 486 -18.94 25.79 11.17
N ILE A 487 -18.25 26.32 10.14
CA ILE A 487 -17.99 27.75 9.99
C ILE A 487 -19.30 28.50 9.70
N LYS A 488 -20.14 27.95 8.81
CA LYS A 488 -21.46 28.53 8.50
C LYS A 488 -22.33 28.62 9.76
N TYR A 489 -22.40 27.56 10.58
CA TYR A 489 -23.13 27.58 11.84
C TYR A 489 -22.58 28.61 12.84
N LYS A 490 -21.25 28.73 12.96
CA LYS A 490 -20.64 29.77 13.81
C LYS A 490 -20.98 31.18 13.32
N GLN A 491 -20.90 31.45 12.02
CA GLN A 491 -21.27 32.75 11.44
C GLN A 491 -22.75 33.08 11.68
N THR A 492 -23.65 32.12 11.47
CA THR A 492 -25.08 32.28 11.76
C THR A 492 -25.33 32.51 13.24
N PHE A 493 -24.64 31.80 14.14
CA PHE A 493 -24.73 32.01 15.58
C PHE A 493 -24.27 33.42 16.00
N PHE A 494 -23.14 33.90 15.48
CA PHE A 494 -22.66 35.26 15.75
C PHE A 494 -23.59 36.33 15.20
N GLN A 495 -24.19 36.12 14.02
CA GLN A 495 -25.22 37.02 13.49
C GLN A 495 -26.45 37.07 14.41
N ILE A 496 -26.97 35.91 14.82
CA ILE A 496 -28.11 35.84 15.75
C ILE A 496 -27.78 36.55 17.07
N LEU A 497 -26.61 36.26 17.66
CA LEU A 497 -26.18 36.87 18.91
C LEU A 497 -26.04 38.41 18.78
N PHE A 498 -25.48 38.88 17.68
CA PHE A 498 -25.37 40.31 17.38
C PHE A 498 -26.74 40.99 17.28
N PHE A 499 -27.69 40.38 16.55
CA PHE A 499 -29.05 40.91 16.45
C PHE A 499 -29.82 40.85 17.78
N SER A 500 -29.62 39.82 18.60
CA SER A 500 -30.22 39.74 19.94
C SER A 500 -29.67 40.81 20.88
N ILE A 501 -28.35 41.06 20.87
CA ILE A 501 -27.74 42.13 21.67
C ILE A 501 -28.20 43.51 21.20
N LEU A 502 -28.28 43.73 19.89
CA LEU A 502 -28.77 44.98 19.30
C LEU A 502 -30.24 45.23 19.65
N SER A 503 -31.09 44.20 19.58
CA SER A 503 -32.50 44.29 19.97
C SER A 503 -32.65 44.61 21.46
N PHE A 504 -31.88 43.93 22.33
CA PHE A 504 -31.91 44.19 23.77
C PHE A 504 -31.46 45.62 24.11
N TYR A 505 -30.39 46.11 23.47
CA TYR A 505 -29.92 47.48 23.63
C TYR A 505 -30.97 48.51 23.19
N LEU A 506 -31.66 48.26 22.06
CA LEU A 506 -32.73 49.13 21.59
C LEU A 506 -33.94 49.13 22.53
N THR A 507 -34.32 47.97 23.09
CA THR A 507 -35.43 47.86 24.06
C THR A 507 -35.13 48.59 25.38
N ILE A 508 -33.89 48.54 25.88
CA ILE A 508 -33.49 49.33 27.06
C ILE A 508 -33.61 50.83 26.77
N LYS A 509 -33.12 51.27 25.60
CA LYS A 509 -33.15 52.69 25.22
C LYS A 509 -34.56 53.25 25.02
N THR A 510 -35.54 52.42 24.67
CA THR A 510 -36.95 52.83 24.55
C THR A 510 -37.69 52.88 25.88
N ASN A 511 -37.18 52.23 26.93
CA ASN A 511 -37.80 52.23 28.27
C ASN A 511 -37.24 53.33 29.21
N GLU A 512 -36.22 54.08 28.77
CA GLU A 512 -35.64 55.22 29.50
C GLU A 512 -36.16 56.59 29.03
N ASN A 513 -37.20 56.64 28.17
CA ASN A 513 -37.86 57.87 27.73
C ASN A 513 -39.30 57.98 28.25
#